data_AF-Q2WBP6-F1
#
_entry.id   AF-Q2WBP6-F1
#
_cell.length_a   1.000
_cell.length_b   1.000
_cell.length_c   1.000
_cell.angle_alpha   90.00
_cell.angle_beta   90.00
_cell.angle_gamma   90.00
#
_symmetry.space_group_name_H-M   'P 1'
#
loop_
_entity.id
_entity.type
_entity.pdbx_description
1 polymer ?
#
loop_
_entity_poly.entity_id
_entity_poly.type
_entity_poly.pdbx_seq_one_letter_code
_entity_poly.pdbx_strand_id
1 'polypeptide(L)' 'GMLLRFFVNLYNLEVIEEEAFIKWKEDITDEFPGKGQALFQVNQWLTWLATAEEEEDSDEEVED' A
#
# COMPACT_ATOMS: atom_id res chain seq x y z
N GLY A 1 5.66 3.72 -12.96
CA GLY A 1 5.83 2.47 -13.74
C GLY A 1 4.49 1.78 -13.89
N MET A 2 4.36 0.80 -14.81
CA MET A 2 3.10 0.07 -15.05
C MET A 2 2.59 -0.63 -13.79
N LEU A 3 3.49 -1.21 -12.99
CA LEU A 3 3.13 -1.88 -11.73
C LEU A 3 2.48 -0.91 -10.74
N LEU A 4 3.06 0.29 -10.55
CA LEU A 4 2.48 1.34 -9.73
C LEU A 4 1.08 1.74 -10.22
N ARG A 5 0.89 1.85 -11.54
CA ARG A 5 -0.42 2.19 -12.12
C ARG A 5 -1.45 1.11 -11.82
N PHE A 6 -1.07 -0.17 -11.82
CA PHE A 6 -1.96 -1.24 -11.41
C PHE A 6 -2.30 -1.18 -9.92
N PHE A 7 -1.33 -0.97 -9.04
CA PHE A 7 -1.57 -0.88 -7.59
C PHE A 7 -2.56 0.25 -7.28
N VAL A 8 -2.32 1.45 -7.82
CA VAL A 8 -3.23 2.60 -7.69
C VAL A 8 -4.62 2.29 -8.23
N ASN A 9 -4.73 1.65 -9.40
CA ASN A 9 -6.04 1.32 -9.96
C ASN A 9 -6.77 0.23 -9.16
N LEU A 10 -6.05 -0.76 -8.63
CA LEU A 10 -6.64 -1.84 -7.83
C LEU A 10 -7.17 -1.32 -6.50
N TYR A 11 -6.48 -0.34 -5.91
CA TYR A 11 -6.95 0.38 -4.74
C TYR A 11 -8.16 1.28 -5.08
N ASN A 12 -8.04 2.17 -6.06
CA ASN A 12 -9.11 3.13 -6.41
C ASN A 12 -10.40 2.49 -6.92
N LEU A 13 -10.32 1.27 -7.47
CA LEU A 13 -11.48 0.51 -7.93
C LEU A 13 -12.00 -0.46 -6.87
N GLU A 14 -11.48 -0.38 -5.64
CA GLU A 14 -11.88 -1.21 -4.49
C GLU A 14 -11.77 -2.72 -4.77
N VAL A 15 -10.81 -3.11 -5.62
CA VAL A 15 -10.57 -4.53 -5.97
C VAL A 15 -9.75 -5.21 -4.89
N ILE A 16 -8.85 -4.46 -4.25
CA ILE A 16 -7.98 -4.93 -3.17
C ILE A 16 -8.08 -3.93 -2.02
N GLU A 17 -8.33 -4.45 -0.83
CA GLU A 17 -8.36 -3.68 0.42
C GLU A 17 -6.96 -3.20 0.81
N GLU A 18 -6.90 -2.07 1.52
CA GLU A 18 -5.66 -1.47 2.00
C GLU A 18 -4.79 -2.46 2.80
N GLU A 19 -5.41 -3.16 3.76
CA GLU A 19 -4.75 -4.14 4.63
C GLU A 19 -4.00 -5.22 3.84
N ALA A 20 -4.53 -5.62 2.67
CA ALA A 20 -3.87 -6.61 1.81
C ALA A 20 -2.60 -6.07 1.16
N PHE A 21 -2.55 -4.79 0.79
CA PHE A 21 -1.32 -4.15 0.29
C PHE A 21 -0.26 -4.07 1.38
N ILE A 22 -0.65 -3.73 2.62
CA ILE A 22 0.27 -3.63 3.76
C ILE A 22 0.81 -5.02 4.14
N LYS A 23 -0.05 -6.03 4.28
CA LYS A 23 0.37 -7.42 4.51
C LYS A 23 1.32 -7.91 3.42
N TRP A 24 1.02 -7.60 2.15
CA TRP A 24 1.91 -7.98 1.05
C TRP A 24 3.28 -7.30 1.12
N LYS A 25 3.35 -6.04 1.58
CA LYS A 25 4.61 -5.31 1.78
C LYS A 25 5.51 -6.00 2.82
N GLU A 26 4.91 -6.46 3.92
CA GLU A 26 5.61 -7.05 5.07
C GLU A 26 5.99 -8.52 4.88
N ASP A 27 5.21 -9.24 4.08
CA ASP A 27 5.39 -10.67 3.82
C ASP A 27 6.62 -10.96 2.93
N ILE A 28 7.83 -10.77 3.42
CA ILE A 28 9.05 -11.03 2.63
C ILE A 28 9.35 -12.54 2.64
N THR A 29 8.79 -13.24 1.66
CA THR A 29 9.04 -14.66 1.40
C THR A 29 9.76 -14.85 0.07
N ASP A 30 10.58 -15.91 -0.01
CA ASP A 30 11.29 -16.31 -1.25
C ASP A 30 10.39 -17.13 -2.20
N GLU A 31 9.09 -17.26 -1.90
CA GLU A 31 8.14 -18.06 -2.68
C GLU A 31 7.84 -17.43 -4.05
N PHE A 32 7.90 -16.10 -4.16
CA PHE A 32 7.56 -15.37 -5.37
C PHE A 32 8.78 -14.60 -5.92
N PRO A 33 9.43 -15.10 -7.00
CA PRO A 33 10.60 -14.44 -7.57
C PRO A 33 10.25 -13.05 -8.08
N GLY A 34 11.15 -12.09 -7.85
CA GLY A 34 10.99 -10.70 -8.30
C GLY A 34 10.27 -9.77 -7.33
N LYS A 35 9.78 -10.27 -6.18
CA LYS A 35 9.10 -9.45 -5.16
C LYS A 35 9.94 -8.25 -4.71
N GLY A 36 11.25 -8.40 -4.51
CA GLY A 36 12.14 -7.28 -4.15
C GLY A 36 12.20 -6.18 -5.22
N GLN A 37 12.21 -6.54 -6.51
CA GLN A 37 12.19 -5.55 -7.60
C GLN A 37 10.82 -4.86 -7.71
N ALA A 38 9.74 -5.61 -7.51
CA ALA A 38 8.40 -5.08 -7.46
C ALA A 38 8.25 -4.08 -6.32
N LEU A 39 8.65 -4.46 -5.09
CA LEU A 39 8.67 -3.60 -3.92
C LEU A 39 9.46 -2.31 -4.19
N PHE A 40 10.64 -2.39 -4.79
CA PHE A 40 11.42 -1.18 -5.12
C PHE A 40 10.65 -0.18 -6.00
N GLN A 41 9.78 -0.65 -6.90
CA GLN A 41 8.99 0.22 -7.77
C GLN A 41 7.77 0.86 -7.09
N VAL A 42 7.20 0.21 -6.08
CA VAL A 42 5.93 0.65 -5.46
C VAL A 42 6.06 1.08 -4.00
N ASN A 43 7.22 0.90 -3.36
CA ASN A 43 7.40 1.13 -1.92
C ASN A 43 7.04 2.55 -1.49
N GLN A 44 7.35 3.57 -2.30
CA GLN A 44 6.98 4.95 -1.97
C GLN A 44 5.46 5.12 -1.85
N TRP A 45 4.69 4.50 -2.75
CA TRP A 45 3.23 4.54 -2.70
C TRP A 45 2.68 3.72 -1.53
N LEU A 46 3.24 2.54 -1.26
CA LEU A 46 2.86 1.71 -0.11
C LEU A 46 3.19 2.34 1.25
N THR A 47 4.21 3.18 1.32
CA THR A 47 4.52 3.95 2.53
C THR A 47 3.56 5.10 2.70
N TRP A 48 3.20 5.81 1.63
CA TRP A 48 2.16 6.83 1.69
C TRP A 48 0.81 6.24 2.11
N LEU A 49 0.44 5.08 1.55
CA LEU A 49 -0.82 4.39 1.87
C LEU A 49 -0.91 4.12 3.38
N ALA A 50 0.12 3.47 3.95
CA ALA A 50 0.17 3.15 5.37
C ALA A 50 0.09 4.37 6.32
N THR A 51 0.53 5.55 5.89
CA THR A 51 0.49 6.77 6.71
C THR A 51 -0.78 7.58 6.50
N ALA A 52 -1.50 7.37 5.39
CA ALA A 52 -2.71 8.13 5.08
C ALA A 52 -3.85 7.77 6.05
N GLU A 53 -4.00 6.49 6.38
CA GLU A 53 -4.96 6.02 7.38
C GLU A 53 -4.66 6.60 8.78
N GLU A 54 -3.39 6.64 9.19
CA GLU A 54 -2.97 7.24 10.47
C GLU A 54 -3.26 8.76 10.56
N GLU A 55 -3.14 9.48 9.44
CA GLU A 55 -3.45 10.91 9.35
C GLU A 55 -4.98 11.16 9.41
N GLU A 56 -5.79 10.33 8.74
CA GLU A 56 -7.25 10.45 8.75
C GLU A 56 -7.86 10.16 10.14
N ASP A 57 -7.39 9.12 10.84
CA ASP A 57 -7.84 8.80 12.20
C ASP A 57 -7.45 9.89 13.23
N SER A 58 -6.31 10.57 13.03
CA SER A 58 -5.81 11.60 13.95
C SER A 58 -6.57 12.94 13.84
N ASP A 59 -7.08 13.27 12.65
CA ASP A 59 -7.84 14.52 12.41
C ASP A 59 -9.29 14.43 12.94
N GLU A 60 -9.85 13.22 13.11
CA GLU A 60 -11.19 13.01 13.68
C GLU A 60 -11.25 13.22 15.21
N GLU A 61 -10.13 13.16 15.93
CA GLU A 61 -10.09 13.32 17.40
C GLU A 61 -10.05 14.79 17.89
N VAL A 62 -10.02 15.79 17.00
CA VAL A 62 -9.77 17.22 17.35
C VAL A 62 -11.04 18.09 17.37
N GLU A 63 -12.24 17.51 17.36
CA GLU A 63 -13.50 18.25 17.57
C GLU A 63 -13.97 18.23 19.05
N ASP A 64 -13.36 19.06 19.91
CA ASP A 64 -13.98 19.57 21.17
C ASP A 64 -13.53 21.01 21.49
#